data_AF-A0AAU5WPG1-F1
#
_entry.id   AF-A0AAU5WPG1-F1
#
_cell.length_a   1.000
_cell.length_b   1.000
_cell.length_c   1.000
_cell.angle_alpha   90.00
_cell.angle_beta   90.00
_cell.angle_gamma   90.00
#
_symmetry.space_group_name_H-M   'P 1'
#
loop_
_entity.id
_entity.type
_entity.pdbx_description
1 polymer ?
#
loop_
_entity_poly.entity_id
_entity_poly.type
_entity_poly.pdbx_seq_one_letter_code
_entity_poly.pdbx_strand_id
1 'polypeptide(L)'
;MFKPRASADPPEFYAWDADRAGGVTDDRGRAVNHVNEVLADAPPDTSGLVRRVQVGAVSGDYVTLGVVGVARRDGASGSVVWTDGESGLVGAR
;
A
#
# COMPACT_ATOMS: atom_id res chain seq x y z
N MET A 1 -11.30 27.51 -14.36
CA MET A 1 -12.45 27.41 -13.43
C MET A 1 -12.38 26.05 -12.73
N PHE A 2 -11.74 25.99 -11.56
CA PHE A 2 -11.74 24.78 -10.73
C PHE A 2 -13.14 24.65 -10.12
N LYS A 3 -13.86 23.58 -10.45
CA LYS A 3 -15.05 23.18 -9.70
C LYS A 3 -14.54 22.49 -8.43
N PRO A 4 -14.73 23.04 -7.21
CA PRO A 4 -14.40 22.30 -6.01
C PRO A 4 -15.31 21.08 -5.97
N ARG A 5 -14.70 19.90 -6.02
CA ARG A 5 -15.41 18.65 -5.77
C ARG A 5 -15.81 18.72 -4.30
N ALA A 6 -17.11 18.76 -4.01
CA ALA A 6 -17.60 18.51 -2.66
C ALA A 6 -17.27 17.05 -2.33
N SER A 7 -16.05 16.81 -1.87
CA SER A 7 -15.63 15.55 -1.27
C SER A 7 -15.38 15.89 0.19
N ALA A 8 -16.41 15.72 1.01
CA ALA A 8 -16.31 15.85 2.46
C ALA A 8 -15.46 14.72 3.07
N ASP A 9 -15.09 13.71 2.27
CA ASP A 9 -14.11 12.69 2.62
C ASP A 9 -12.68 13.21 2.41
N PRO A 10 -11.79 13.04 3.41
CA PRO A 10 -10.39 13.35 3.26
C PRO A 10 -9.79 12.60 2.06
N PRO A 11 -8.85 13.19 1.30
CA PRO A 11 -8.14 12.47 0.25
C PRO A 11 -7.44 11.25 0.85
N GLU A 12 -7.74 10.08 0.31
CA GLU A 12 -7.11 8.83 0.68
C GLU A 12 -5.73 8.74 0.04
N PHE A 13 -4.72 8.37 0.85
CA PHE A 13 -3.38 8.12 0.34
C PHE A 13 -3.03 6.65 0.54
N TYR A 14 -2.07 6.20 -0.26
CA TYR A 14 -1.56 4.85 -0.28
C TYR A 14 -0.05 4.92 -0.11
N ALA A 15 0.44 4.48 1.04
CA ALA A 15 1.85 4.29 1.28
C ALA A 15 2.25 2.90 0.80
N TRP A 16 3.39 2.81 0.12
CA TRP A 16 3.96 1.54 -0.29
C TRP A 16 5.42 1.46 0.14
N ASP A 17 5.86 0.24 0.46
CA ASP A 17 7.22 -0.07 0.90
C ASP A 17 7.61 -1.44 0.33
N ALA A 18 8.78 -1.54 -0.30
CA ALA A 18 9.34 -2.76 -0.85
C ALA A 18 10.86 -2.59 -1.00
N ASP A 19 11.65 -3.62 -0.67
CA ASP A 19 13.14 -3.63 -0.66
C ASP A 19 13.85 -2.28 -0.81
N ARG A 20 14.11 -1.61 0.32
CA ARG A 20 14.84 -0.33 0.41
C ARG A 20 14.22 0.84 -0.39
N ALA A 21 13.03 0.67 -0.95
CA ALA A 21 12.27 1.68 -1.65
C ALA A 21 10.88 1.84 -1.03
N GLY A 22 10.33 3.04 -1.13
CA GLY A 22 9.00 3.33 -0.63
C GLY A 22 8.55 4.72 -1.02
N GLY A 23 7.25 4.95 -0.90
CA GLY A 23 6.64 6.22 -1.28
C GLY A 23 5.17 6.30 -0.90
N VAL A 24 4.56 7.43 -1.24
CA VAL A 24 3.13 7.70 -1.03
C VAL A 24 2.52 8.20 -2.33
N THR A 25 1.33 7.72 -2.65
CA THR A 25 0.53 8.16 -3.81
C THR A 25 -0.95 8.21 -3.45
N ASP A 26 -1.71 9.03 -4.16
CA ASP A 26 -3.17 9.12 -4.10
C ASP A 26 -3.90 7.99 -4.87
N ASP A 27 -3.17 7.12 -5.57
CA ASP A 27 -3.74 6.04 -6.39
C ASP A 27 -3.31 4.65 -5.91
N ARG A 28 -4.30 3.84 -5.53
CA ARG A 28 -4.07 2.45 -5.07
C ARG A 28 -3.34 1.61 -6.10
N GLY A 29 -3.72 1.72 -7.37
CA GLY A 29 -3.14 0.92 -8.46
C GLY A 29 -1.69 1.29 -8.71
N ARG A 30 -1.35 2.57 -8.63
CA ARG A 30 0.04 3.05 -8.73
C ARG A 30 0.89 2.54 -7.58
N ALA A 31 0.38 2.54 -6.35
CA ALA A 31 1.08 1.96 -5.20
C ALA A 31 1.38 0.47 -5.38
N VAL A 32 0.39 -0.30 -5.85
CA VAL A 32 0.54 -1.74 -6.15
C VAL A 32 1.55 -1.96 -7.29
N ASN A 33 1.51 -1.16 -8.35
CA ASN A 33 2.44 -1.27 -9.46
C ASN A 33 3.89 -0.99 -9.04
N HIS A 34 4.14 0.02 -8.20
CA HIS A 34 5.49 0.27 -7.68
C HIS A 34 6.04 -0.90 -6.88
N VAL A 35 5.21 -1.54 -6.04
CA VAL A 35 5.62 -2.76 -5.33
C VAL A 35 5.93 -3.90 -6.31
N ASN A 36 5.11 -4.11 -7.33
CA ASN A 36 5.36 -5.14 -8.35
C ASN A 36 6.66 -4.88 -9.11
N GLU A 37 6.92 -3.63 -9.50
CA GLU A 37 8.15 -3.22 -10.19
C GLU A 37 9.38 -3.49 -9.32
N VAL A 38 9.37 -3.09 -8.05
CA VAL A 38 10.49 -3.34 -7.13
C VAL A 38 10.70 -4.84 -6.91
N LEU A 39 9.63 -5.60 -6.67
CA LEU A 39 9.73 -7.03 -6.41
C LEU A 39 10.11 -7.87 -7.65
N ALA A 40 9.91 -7.36 -8.87
CA ALA A 40 10.31 -8.07 -10.09
C ALA A 40 11.83 -8.30 -10.16
N ASP A 41 12.62 -7.35 -9.65
CA ASP A 41 14.09 -7.40 -9.64
C ASP A 41 14.68 -7.75 -8.26
N ALA A 42 13.88 -7.71 -7.19
CA ALA A 42 14.35 -7.98 -5.83
C ALA A 42 14.66 -9.47 -5.58
N PRO A 43 15.53 -9.83 -4.60
CA PRO A 43 15.81 -11.23 -4.29
C PRO A 43 14.55 -12.09 -4.04
N PRO A 44 14.64 -13.42 -4.24
CA PRO A 44 13.60 -14.35 -3.82
C PRO A 44 13.17 -14.11 -2.37
N ASP A 45 11.89 -14.33 -2.07
CA ASP A 45 11.30 -14.14 -0.75
C ASP A 45 11.25 -12.69 -0.23
N THR A 46 11.64 -11.71 -1.05
CA THR A 46 11.44 -10.29 -0.73
C THR A 46 9.95 -9.99 -0.65
N SER A 47 9.57 -9.20 0.35
CA SER A 47 8.19 -8.77 0.56
C SER A 47 8.01 -7.27 0.33
N GLY A 48 6.79 -6.88 -0.02
CA GLY A 48 6.34 -5.51 -0.13
C GLY A 48 4.99 -5.31 0.54
N LEU A 49 4.65 -4.08 0.87
CA LEU A 49 3.47 -3.72 1.64
C LEU A 49 2.81 -2.49 1.03
N VAL A 50 1.48 -2.52 0.93
CA VAL A 50 0.68 -1.33 0.62
C VAL A 50 -0.28 -1.07 1.79
N ARG A 51 -0.28 0.18 2.27
CA ARG A 51 -1.12 0.64 3.38
C ARG A 51 -1.95 1.83 2.93
N ARG A 52 -3.22 1.86 3.33
CA ARG A 52 -4.04 3.06 3.25
C ARG A 52 -3.63 3.99 4.37
N VAL A 53 -3.37 5.26 4.06
CA VAL A 53 -2.93 6.28 5.02
C VAL A 53 -3.71 7.57 4.80
N GLN A 54 -3.75 8.42 5.83
CA GLN A 54 -4.27 9.78 5.77
C GLN A 54 -3.28 10.75 6.41
N VAL A 55 -3.32 12.02 6.04
CA VAL A 55 -2.52 13.05 6.71
C VAL A 55 -3.20 13.42 8.03
N GLY A 56 -2.48 13.30 9.14
CA GLY A 56 -2.95 13.72 10.45
C GLY A 56 -3.10 15.23 10.52
N ALA A 57 -4.30 15.70 10.90
CA ALA A 57 -4.64 17.13 10.87
C ALA A 57 -3.79 18.02 11.80
N VAL A 58 -3.22 17.44 12.86
CA VAL A 58 -2.44 18.19 13.88
C VAL A 58 -0.94 18.04 13.65
N SER A 59 -0.47 16.85 13.31
CA SER A 59 0.96 16.54 13.25
C SER A 59 1.55 16.64 11.84
N GLY A 60 0.73 16.57 10.80
CA GLY A 60 1.19 16.49 9.40
C GLY A 60 1.75 15.12 8.99
N ASP A 61 1.88 14.18 9.92
CA ASP A 61 2.33 12.81 9.66
C ASP A 61 1.27 11.96 8.96
N TYR A 62 1.70 10.94 8.23
CA TYR A 62 0.80 9.94 7.66
C TYR A 62 0.37 8.93 8.73
N VAL A 63 -0.94 8.89 9.02
CA VAL A 63 -1.57 7.91 9.90
C VAL A 63 -2.07 6.74 9.07
N THR A 64 -1.67 5.52 9.45
CA THR A 64 -2.16 4.30 8.78
C THR A 64 -3.63 4.05 9.13
N LEU A 65 -4.44 3.87 8.11
CA LEU A 65 -5.87 3.52 8.20
C LEU A 65 -6.11 2.02 8.06
N GLY A 66 -5.26 1.31 7.30
CA GLY A 66 -5.38 -0.13 7.10
C GLY A 66 -4.31 -0.69 6.17
N VAL A 67 -4.16 -2.01 6.15
CA VAL A 67 -3.31 -2.70 5.17
C VAL A 67 -4.16 -3.04 3.95
N VAL A 68 -3.71 -2.61 2.79
CA VAL A 68 -4.36 -2.92 1.51
C VAL A 68 -3.95 -4.30 1.04
N GLY A 69 -2.66 -4.62 1.15
CA GLY A 69 -2.14 -5.92 0.81
C GLY A 69 -0.65 -6.06 1.10
N VAL A 70 -0.23 -7.31 1.22
CA VAL A 70 1.16 -7.72 1.34
C VAL A 70 1.52 -8.51 0.09
N ALA A 71 2.62 -8.13 -0.54
CA ALA A 71 3.18 -8.82 -1.68
C ALA A 71 4.42 -9.61 -1.25
N ARG A 72 4.66 -10.76 -1.88
CA ARG A 72 5.93 -11.50 -1.74
C ARG A 72 6.37 -12.02 -3.10
N ARG A 73 7.65 -11.91 -3.40
CA ARG A 73 8.26 -12.61 -4.53
C ARG A 73 8.40 -14.09 -4.17
N ASP A 74 7.63 -14.95 -4.83
CA ASP A 74 7.69 -16.39 -4.66
C ASP A 74 9.07 -16.92 -5.08
N GLY A 75 9.73 -17.66 -4.20
CA GLY A 75 11.08 -18.14 -4.44
C GLY A 75 11.18 -19.27 -5.48
N ALA A 76 10.09 -20.01 -5.71
CA ALA A 76 10.07 -21.12 -6.67
C ALA A 76 9.75 -20.64 -8.10
N SER A 77 8.80 -19.71 -8.23
CA SER A 77 8.23 -19.28 -9.51
C SER A 77 8.72 -17.91 -9.95
N GLY A 78 9.35 -17.14 -9.04
CA GLY A 78 9.77 -15.75 -9.27
C GLY A 78 8.62 -14.75 -9.41
N SER A 79 7.37 -15.22 -9.28
CA SER A 79 6.14 -14.43 -9.42
C SER A 79 5.84 -13.65 -8.14
N VAL A 80 5.20 -12.48 -8.27
CA VAL A 80 4.74 -11.70 -7.11
C VAL A 80 3.34 -12.17 -6.71
N VAL A 81 3.20 -12.63 -5.47
CA VAL A 81 1.95 -13.11 -4.90
C VAL A 81 1.43 -12.08 -3.90
N TRP A 82 0.16 -11.70 -4.05
CA TRP A 82 -0.51 -10.76 -3.15
C TRP A 82 -1.45 -11.48 -2.19
N THR A 83 -1.41 -11.08 -0.93
CA THR A 83 -2.39 -11.43 0.09
C THR A 83 -3.10 -10.15 0.51
N ASP A 84 -4.43 -10.17 0.54
CA ASP A 84 -5.21 -9.01 1.00
C ASP A 84 -4.94 -8.73 2.49
N GLY A 85 -4.89 -7.45 2.83
CA GLY A 85 -4.70 -7.00 4.21
C GLY A 85 -6.00 -6.86 5.01
N GLU A 86 -7.15 -7.08 4.37
CA GLU A 86 -8.47 -6.91 5.01
C GLU A 86 -8.90 -8.16 5.79
N SER A 87 -8.20 -9.28 5.62
CA SER A 87 -8.41 -10.53 6.36
C SER A 87 -7.48 -10.66 7.57
N GLY A 88 -7.74 -9.87 8.63
CA GLY A 88 -6.95 -9.93 9.88
C GLY A 88 -7.68 -9.62 11.19
N LEU A 89 -8.98 -9.32 11.16
CA LEU A 89 -9.80 -9.06 12.36
C LEU A 89 -11.17 -9.75 12.28
N VAL A 90 -11.20 -11.06 12.04
CA VAL A 90 -12.36 -11.89 12.41
C VAL A 90 -11.87 -13.27 12.83
N GLY A 91 -11.57 -13.42 14.12
CA GLY A 91 -11.08 -14.67 14.69
C GLY A 91 -10.85 -14.59 16.21
N ALA A 92 -11.71 -13.85 16.91
CA ALA A 92 -11.79 -13.91 18.37
C ALA A 92 -13.25 -13.75 18.79
N ARG A 93 -14.02 -14.84 18.68
CA ARG A 93 -15.14 -15.19 19.55
C ARG A 93 -15.31 -16.70 19.56
#